data_AF-A0A834R5Z8-F1
#
_entry.id   AF-A0A834R5Z8-F1
#
_cell.length_a   1.000
_cell.length_b   1.000
_cell.length_c   1.000
_cell.angle_alpha   90.00
_cell.angle_beta   90.00
_cell.angle_gamma   90.00
#
_symmetry.space_group_name_H-M   'P 1'
#
loop_
_entity.id
_entity.type
_entity.pdbx_description
1 polymer ?
#
loop_
_entity_poly.entity_id
_entity_poly.type
_entity_poly.pdbx_seq_one_letter_code
_entity_poly.pdbx_strand_id
1 'polypeptide(L)'
;MIILHYKIGLRIIILTANLIENDWAFKTQGVWISPILKFNNQANDSITNFKSDIIQYLSFYRNPKINYWIEKLKKCDCSKINVYLIGSVPGRHKGDDRSLYGHLKLRKILKTSPYGPKKETVDWNVVAQFSSIGSLGPKPDKWLTSQFLCSLSTVNSDEISFLKPNLQCIYPSVENVRLSLEGYYAGTSLMYQKSTANRQSYLNDYFFQWKAKRSNRNEASPHIKSYCRYSNDLKSISWFCLTSANLSKSAWGELQVKGSQLFIRSYELGVLFLPELIVKKSAFTISNDDDKSTFPLPFDLPLTPYGPNDTPWTMDINYLDREDSHGRVWDIYD
;
A
#
# COMPACT_ATOMS: atom_id res chain seq x y z
N MET A 1 6.51 9.10 7.77
CA MET A 1 7.56 8.34 8.51
C MET A 1 8.03 9.17 9.69
N ILE A 2 8.27 8.54 10.83
CA ILE A 2 8.83 9.16 12.03
C ILE A 2 10.13 8.42 12.38
N ILE A 3 11.20 9.15 12.67
CA ILE A 3 12.46 8.60 13.20
C ILE A 3 12.64 9.15 14.61
N LEU A 4 12.64 8.25 15.59
CA LEU A 4 12.79 8.59 17.01
C LEU A 4 14.22 8.28 17.44
N HIS A 5 14.90 9.27 18.02
CA HIS A 5 16.27 9.14 18.50
C HIS A 5 16.29 9.02 20.02
N TYR A 6 16.79 7.88 20.51
CA TYR A 6 17.00 7.60 21.94
C TYR A 6 18.49 7.54 22.25
N LYS A 7 18.84 7.59 23.53
CA LYS A 7 20.23 7.40 23.99
C LYS A 7 20.83 6.08 23.48
N ILE A 8 20.02 5.03 23.39
CA ILE A 8 20.46 3.67 23.05
C ILE A 8 20.40 3.33 21.55
N GLY A 9 19.78 4.17 20.72
CA GLY A 9 19.54 3.85 19.31
C GLY A 9 18.41 4.64 18.67
N LEU A 10 17.97 4.19 17.50
CA LEU A 10 16.85 4.77 16.75
C LEU A 10 15.64 3.83 16.74
N ARG A 11 14.44 4.39 16.53
CA ARG A 11 13.26 3.64 16.11
C ARG A 11 12.64 4.30 14.90
N ILE A 12 12.21 3.50 13.95
CA ILE A 12 11.59 3.95 12.71
C ILE A 12 10.14 3.53 12.72
N ILE A 13 9.27 4.47 12.41
CA ILE A 13 7.83 4.26 12.31
C ILE A 13 7.40 4.67 10.90
N ILE A 14 6.83 3.73 10.15
CA ILE A 14 6.24 3.95 8.84
C ILE A 14 4.73 3.80 9.01
N LEU A 15 3.98 4.84 8.66
CA LEU A 15 2.57 4.99 8.98
C LEU A 15 1.84 5.69 7.83
N THR A 16 0.51 5.56 7.81
CA THR A 16 -0.35 6.15 6.77
C THR A 16 -1.05 7.44 7.18
N ALA A 17 -1.09 7.75 8.47
CA ALA A 17 -1.74 8.94 9.02
C ALA A 17 -0.90 10.20 8.81
N ASN A 18 -1.56 11.29 8.39
CA ASN A 18 -1.05 12.64 8.51
C ASN A 18 -0.94 13.04 10.00
N LEU A 19 -0.13 14.07 10.30
CA LEU A 19 0.02 14.58 11.67
C LEU A 19 -1.04 15.65 12.00
N ILE A 20 -2.32 15.30 11.82
CA ILE A 20 -3.49 16.13 12.16
C ILE A 20 -4.50 15.26 12.91
N GLU A 21 -5.23 15.84 13.85
CA GLU A 21 -6.16 15.12 14.74
C GLU A 21 -7.12 14.19 13.99
N ASN A 22 -7.73 14.69 12.90
CA ASN A 22 -8.75 13.95 12.16
C ASN A 22 -8.24 12.61 11.60
N ASP A 23 -6.95 12.52 11.27
CA ASP A 23 -6.35 11.29 10.74
C ASP A 23 -6.14 10.22 11.81
N TRP A 24 -6.24 10.55 13.10
CA TRP A 24 -6.06 9.65 14.24
C TRP A 24 -7.35 9.35 15.00
N ALA A 25 -8.42 10.13 14.77
CA ALA A 25 -9.67 10.01 15.51
C ALA A 25 -10.58 8.89 14.98
N PHE A 26 -11.02 8.98 13.72
CA PHE A 26 -12.12 8.17 13.19
C PHE A 26 -11.78 7.35 11.92
N LYS A 27 -10.51 7.31 11.52
CA LYS A 27 -10.07 6.65 10.30
C LYS A 27 -9.37 5.32 10.56
N THR A 28 -9.48 4.41 9.60
CA THR A 28 -8.60 3.23 9.58
C THR A 28 -7.24 3.63 9.04
N GLN A 29 -6.21 3.53 9.87
CA GLN A 29 -4.80 3.80 9.55
C GLN A 29 -3.94 2.56 9.81
N GLY A 30 -2.77 2.50 9.19
CA GLY A 30 -1.77 1.46 9.45
C GLY A 30 -0.49 2.04 10.01
N VAL A 31 0.15 1.29 10.90
CA VAL A 31 1.45 1.63 11.50
C VAL A 31 2.33 0.39 11.53
N TRP A 32 3.53 0.50 10.99
CA TRP A 32 4.64 -0.40 11.26
C TRP A 32 5.65 0.27 12.17
N ILE A 33 6.07 -0.44 13.21
CA ILE A 33 7.01 0.04 14.22
C ILE A 33 8.22 -0.89 14.23
N SER A 34 9.41 -0.35 13.93
CA SER A 34 10.64 -1.13 14.03
C SER A 34 10.96 -1.48 15.49
N PRO A 35 11.76 -2.52 15.76
CA PRO A 35 12.47 -2.62 17.04
C PRO A 35 13.38 -1.39 17.26
N ILE A 36 13.92 -1.23 18.47
CA ILE A 36 14.98 -0.24 18.69
C ILE A 36 16.25 -0.73 17.97
N LEU A 37 16.67 0.03 16.98
CA LEU A 37 17.89 -0.12 16.22
C LEU A 37 19.05 0.40 17.06
N LYS A 38 19.71 -0.49 17.78
CA LYS A 38 20.75 -0.11 18.74
C LYS A 38 21.95 0.51 18.03
N PHE A 39 22.56 1.53 18.63
CA PHE A 39 23.88 1.95 18.21
C PHE A 39 24.88 0.82 18.50
N ASN A 40 25.64 0.41 17.49
CA ASN A 40 26.55 -0.73 17.57
C ASN A 40 27.78 -0.46 16.69
N ASN A 41 28.97 -0.88 17.13
CA ASN A 41 30.22 -0.75 16.38
C ASN A 41 30.22 -1.54 15.07
N GLN A 42 29.50 -2.68 15.01
CA GLN A 42 29.40 -3.47 13.77
C GLN A 42 28.34 -2.94 12.80
N ALA A 43 27.30 -2.26 13.32
CA ALA A 43 26.24 -1.59 12.56
C ALA A 43 25.72 -2.41 11.34
N ASN A 44 25.36 -3.67 11.55
CA ASN A 44 24.97 -4.59 10.49
C ASN A 44 23.67 -4.18 9.77
N ASP A 45 23.52 -4.59 8.51
CA ASP A 45 22.23 -4.56 7.81
C ASP A 45 21.41 -5.82 8.13
N SER A 46 20.11 -5.74 7.85
CA SER A 46 19.18 -6.87 7.79
C SER A 46 19.37 -7.72 6.54
N ILE A 47 18.90 -8.97 6.61
CA ILE A 47 18.75 -9.85 5.44
C ILE A 47 17.78 -9.30 4.37
N THR A 48 16.98 -8.28 4.72
CA THR A 48 16.07 -7.58 3.81
C THR A 48 16.68 -6.32 3.20
N ASN A 49 17.96 -6.04 3.46
CA ASN A 49 18.67 -4.84 2.99
C ASN A 49 18.03 -3.52 3.45
N PHE A 50 17.23 -3.55 4.52
CA PHE A 50 16.44 -2.43 4.97
C PHE A 50 17.29 -1.20 5.30
N LYS A 51 18.45 -1.36 5.93
CA LYS A 51 19.32 -0.23 6.31
C LYS A 51 19.85 0.49 5.08
N SER A 52 20.38 -0.27 4.12
CA SER A 52 20.87 0.27 2.86
C SER A 52 19.75 0.94 2.07
N ASP A 53 18.58 0.31 1.99
CA ASP A 53 17.41 0.84 1.29
C ASP A 53 16.90 2.15 1.92
N ILE A 54 16.81 2.25 3.25
CA ILE A 54 16.32 3.49 3.91
C ILE A 54 17.33 4.63 3.84
N ILE A 55 18.63 4.32 3.91
CA ILE A 55 19.70 5.30 3.69
C ILE A 55 19.64 5.81 2.24
N GLN A 56 19.45 4.93 1.26
CA GLN A 56 19.31 5.31 -0.14
C GLN A 56 18.09 6.22 -0.35
N TYR A 57 16.94 5.86 0.21
CA TYR A 57 15.72 6.67 0.16
C TYR A 57 15.92 8.08 0.74
N LEU A 58 16.50 8.17 1.96
CA LEU A 58 16.75 9.45 2.63
C LEU A 58 17.79 10.30 1.89
N SER A 59 18.82 9.67 1.32
CA SER A 59 19.88 10.37 0.58
C SER A 59 19.35 11.08 -0.68
N PHE A 60 18.24 10.59 -1.25
CA PHE A 60 17.63 11.20 -2.43
C PHE A 60 17.14 12.63 -2.20
N TYR A 61 16.76 12.99 -0.96
CA TYR A 61 16.31 14.33 -0.62
C TYR A 61 17.41 15.40 -0.73
N ARG A 62 18.70 15.00 -0.70
CA ARG A 62 19.86 15.91 -0.77
C ARG A 62 19.78 17.09 0.20
N ASN A 63 19.23 16.84 1.39
CA ASN A 63 19.01 17.86 2.41
C ASN A 63 19.97 17.68 3.60
N PRO A 64 20.80 18.68 3.95
CA PRO A 64 21.72 18.58 5.08
C PRO A 64 21.06 18.22 6.42
N LYS A 65 19.80 18.64 6.66
CA LYS A 65 19.05 18.28 7.87
C LYS A 65 18.73 16.78 7.92
N ILE A 66 18.62 16.12 6.77
CA ILE A 66 18.40 14.67 6.66
C ILE A 66 19.72 13.90 6.82
N ASN A 67 20.85 14.50 6.44
CA ASN A 67 22.17 13.87 6.62
C ASN A 67 22.46 13.52 8.09
N TYR A 68 22.02 14.34 9.05
CA TYR A 68 22.09 14.00 10.48
C TYR A 68 21.47 12.62 10.78
N TRP A 69 20.27 12.37 10.23
CA TRP A 69 19.56 11.11 10.43
C TRP A 69 20.23 9.94 9.71
N ILE A 70 20.76 10.19 8.51
CA ILE A 70 21.54 9.20 7.75
C ILE A 70 22.78 8.77 8.55
N GLU A 71 23.54 9.73 9.10
CA GLU A 71 24.73 9.43 9.91
C GLU A 71 24.41 8.67 11.20
N LYS A 72 23.24 8.91 11.80
CA LYS A 72 22.76 8.12 12.94
C LYS A 72 22.35 6.71 12.53
N LEU A 73 21.64 6.56 11.40
CA LEU A 73 21.25 5.25 10.85
C LEU A 73 22.46 4.40 10.47
N LYS A 74 23.51 5.01 9.91
CA LYS A 74 24.79 4.33 9.59
C LYS A 74 25.41 3.66 10.83
N LYS A 75 25.18 4.18 12.04
CA LYS A 75 25.68 3.65 13.31
C LYS A 75 24.74 2.63 13.96
N CYS A 76 23.56 2.40 13.39
CA CYS A 76 22.58 1.46 13.94
C CYS A 76 22.80 0.04 13.41
N ASP A 77 22.58 -0.95 14.28
CA ASP A 77 22.40 -2.35 13.89
C ASP A 77 20.94 -2.58 13.49
N CYS A 78 20.72 -2.91 12.22
CA CYS A 78 19.42 -3.18 11.64
C CYS A 78 19.17 -4.68 11.40
N SER A 79 20.06 -5.57 11.85
CA SER A 79 19.98 -7.02 11.61
C SER A 79 18.66 -7.68 12.03
N LYS A 80 17.94 -7.08 12.99
CA LYS A 80 16.64 -7.55 13.49
C LYS A 80 15.44 -7.11 12.66
N ILE A 81 15.63 -6.30 11.61
CA ILE A 81 14.54 -5.94 10.70
C ILE A 81 14.21 -7.13 9.80
N ASN A 82 12.93 -7.44 9.71
CA ASN A 82 12.37 -8.60 9.00
C ASN A 82 11.37 -8.20 7.91
N VAL A 83 11.33 -6.92 7.53
CA VAL A 83 10.51 -6.39 6.42
C VAL A 83 11.41 -5.77 5.36
N TYR A 84 10.97 -5.78 4.10
CA TYR A 84 11.61 -5.01 3.04
C TYR A 84 11.07 -3.59 3.00
N LEU A 85 11.91 -2.62 2.66
CA LEU A 85 11.48 -1.26 2.40
C LEU A 85 11.00 -1.13 0.94
N ILE A 86 9.84 -0.49 0.75
CA ILE A 86 9.30 -0.14 -0.57
C ILE A 86 9.19 1.38 -0.62
N GLY A 87 10.12 2.03 -1.33
CA GLY A 87 10.14 3.48 -1.49
C GLY A 87 9.81 3.91 -2.91
N SER A 88 9.27 5.13 -3.04
CA SER A 88 9.21 5.87 -4.29
C SER A 88 9.86 7.23 -4.12
N VAL A 89 10.66 7.64 -5.10
CA VAL A 89 11.27 8.97 -5.14
C VAL A 89 11.07 9.59 -6.54
N PRO A 90 10.78 10.90 -6.65
CA PRO A 90 10.53 11.54 -7.93
C PRO A 90 11.73 11.47 -8.86
N GLY A 91 11.54 11.06 -10.11
CA GLY A 91 12.62 10.97 -11.08
C GLY A 91 12.33 10.02 -12.23
N ARG A 92 13.21 10.05 -13.24
CA ARG A 92 13.24 9.09 -14.34
C ARG A 92 14.40 8.13 -14.09
N HIS A 93 14.07 6.96 -13.57
CA HIS A 93 15.02 5.91 -13.20
C HIS A 93 15.30 5.03 -14.42
N LYS A 94 16.56 4.76 -14.74
CA LYS A 94 17.01 4.06 -15.95
C LYS A 94 17.90 2.87 -15.57
N GLY A 95 18.11 1.94 -16.52
CA GLY A 95 18.97 0.77 -16.27
C GLY A 95 18.49 -0.04 -15.06
N ASP A 96 19.42 -0.34 -14.16
CA ASP A 96 19.14 -1.10 -12.93
C ASP A 96 18.37 -0.29 -11.88
N ASP A 97 18.49 1.05 -11.91
CA ASP A 97 17.81 1.97 -10.99
C ASP A 97 16.29 1.90 -11.11
N ARG A 98 15.77 1.44 -12.25
CA ARG A 98 14.33 1.18 -12.45
C ARG A 98 13.75 0.29 -11.35
N SER A 99 14.55 -0.63 -10.82
CA SER A 99 14.13 -1.61 -9.82
C SER A 99 14.40 -1.20 -8.38
N LEU A 100 14.90 0.03 -8.15
CA LEU A 100 15.14 0.56 -6.80
C LEU A 100 13.87 1.13 -6.15
N TYR A 101 12.90 1.56 -6.95
CA TYR A 101 11.72 2.27 -6.47
C TYR A 101 10.40 1.76 -7.06
N GLY A 102 9.29 2.15 -6.43
CA GLY A 102 7.93 1.97 -6.95
C GLY A 102 7.55 0.51 -7.19
N HIS A 103 6.71 0.27 -8.19
CA HIS A 103 6.14 -1.06 -8.42
C HIS A 103 7.20 -2.07 -8.90
N LEU A 104 8.31 -1.58 -9.50
CA LEU A 104 9.41 -2.43 -9.93
C LEU A 104 10.33 -2.87 -8.79
N LYS A 105 10.46 -2.08 -7.72
CA LYS A 105 11.11 -2.53 -6.47
C LYS A 105 10.34 -3.68 -5.83
N LEU A 106 9.01 -3.53 -5.73
CA LEU A 106 8.13 -4.62 -5.28
C LEU A 106 8.33 -5.86 -6.15
N ARG A 107 8.23 -5.72 -7.49
CA ARG A 107 8.44 -6.81 -8.44
C ARG A 107 9.78 -7.52 -8.24
N LYS A 108 10.88 -6.77 -8.11
CA LYS A 108 12.22 -7.31 -7.89
C LYS A 108 12.26 -8.16 -6.62
N ILE A 109 11.75 -7.63 -5.50
CA ILE A 109 11.75 -8.37 -4.23
C ILE A 109 10.92 -9.65 -4.35
N LEU A 110 9.70 -9.58 -4.90
CA LEU A 110 8.83 -10.75 -5.06
C LEU A 110 9.46 -11.83 -5.96
N LYS A 111 10.21 -11.42 -7.00
CA LYS A 111 10.87 -12.34 -7.93
C LYS A 111 12.15 -12.96 -7.36
N THR A 112 13.01 -12.17 -6.72
CA THR A 112 14.39 -12.57 -6.42
C THR A 112 14.66 -12.89 -4.95
N SER A 113 13.80 -12.46 -4.02
CA SER A 113 13.98 -12.82 -2.61
C SER A 113 13.72 -14.31 -2.42
N PRO A 114 14.59 -15.07 -1.74
CA PRO A 114 14.33 -16.48 -1.44
C PRO A 114 13.03 -16.67 -0.64
N TYR A 115 12.58 -15.64 0.07
CA TYR A 115 11.35 -15.58 0.86
C TYR A 115 10.13 -15.10 0.08
N GLY A 116 10.26 -14.85 -1.23
CA GLY A 116 9.19 -14.39 -2.11
C GLY A 116 8.07 -15.43 -2.31
N PRO A 117 6.90 -15.00 -2.80
CA PRO A 117 5.76 -15.87 -3.04
C PRO A 117 6.12 -16.97 -4.05
N LYS A 118 5.75 -18.21 -3.74
CA LYS A 118 6.10 -19.38 -4.55
C LYS A 118 5.13 -19.56 -5.73
N LYS A 119 5.48 -20.43 -6.68
CA LYS A 119 4.71 -20.70 -7.92
C LYS A 119 3.28 -21.16 -7.65
N GLU A 120 3.05 -21.88 -6.55
CA GLU A 120 1.75 -22.38 -6.12
C GLU A 120 0.77 -21.25 -5.79
N THR A 121 1.27 -20.03 -5.62
CA THR A 121 0.43 -18.86 -5.39
C THR A 121 0.00 -18.18 -6.69
N VAL A 122 0.46 -18.61 -7.87
CA VAL A 122 0.37 -17.86 -9.14
C VAL A 122 -1.05 -17.53 -9.61
N ASP A 123 -2.07 -18.25 -9.16
CA ASP A 123 -3.49 -18.02 -9.43
C ASP A 123 -4.21 -17.26 -8.30
N TRP A 124 -3.52 -16.91 -7.21
CA TRP A 124 -4.10 -16.20 -6.07
C TRP A 124 -4.44 -14.75 -6.41
N ASN A 125 -5.57 -14.27 -5.89
CA ASN A 125 -6.11 -12.94 -6.13
C ASN A 125 -5.21 -11.84 -5.56
N VAL A 126 -5.12 -10.72 -6.28
CA VAL A 126 -4.37 -9.53 -5.87
C VAL A 126 -5.36 -8.48 -5.38
N VAL A 127 -5.12 -7.95 -4.18
CA VAL A 127 -5.92 -6.86 -3.61
C VAL A 127 -5.11 -5.58 -3.63
N ALA A 128 -5.75 -4.50 -4.07
CA ALA A 128 -5.27 -3.14 -3.95
C ALA A 128 -6.29 -2.33 -3.15
N GLN A 129 -5.93 -1.91 -1.94
CA GLN A 129 -6.75 -1.06 -1.10
C GLN A 129 -6.08 0.30 -0.94
N PHE A 130 -6.81 1.37 -1.20
CA PHE A 130 -6.25 2.73 -1.24
C PHE A 130 -7.32 3.78 -0.93
N SER A 131 -6.88 5.02 -0.67
CA SER A 131 -7.77 6.14 -0.32
C SER A 131 -7.85 7.19 -1.45
N SER A 132 -7.04 7.07 -2.50
CA SER A 132 -7.06 7.98 -3.66
C SER A 132 -6.71 7.26 -4.95
N ILE A 133 -7.20 7.79 -6.07
CA ILE A 133 -7.02 7.25 -7.41
C ILE A 133 -6.52 8.34 -8.35
N GLY A 134 -5.42 8.08 -9.05
CA GLY A 134 -4.91 8.92 -10.12
C GLY A 134 -5.47 8.57 -11.50
N SER A 135 -5.09 9.33 -12.53
CA SER A 135 -5.37 8.95 -13.92
C SER A 135 -4.53 7.74 -14.31
N LEU A 136 -5.19 6.63 -14.67
CA LEU A 136 -4.55 5.34 -15.01
C LEU A 136 -4.49 5.08 -16.52
N GLY A 137 -5.16 5.92 -17.31
CA GLY A 137 -5.32 5.76 -18.76
C GLY A 137 -6.70 5.21 -19.12
N PRO A 138 -7.10 5.28 -20.41
CA PRO A 138 -8.47 5.02 -20.86
C PRO A 138 -8.87 3.53 -20.90
N LYS A 139 -7.93 2.60 -20.74
CA LYS A 139 -8.17 1.15 -20.73
C LYS A 139 -7.30 0.46 -19.66
N PRO A 140 -7.71 -0.70 -19.12
CA PRO A 140 -6.96 -1.39 -18.06
C PRO A 140 -5.51 -1.71 -18.47
N ASP A 141 -5.29 -2.10 -19.71
CA ASP A 141 -4.00 -2.51 -20.27
C ASP A 141 -3.02 -1.34 -20.50
N LYS A 142 -3.43 -0.08 -20.30
CA LYS A 142 -2.51 1.06 -20.43
C LYS A 142 -1.51 1.15 -19.29
N TRP A 143 -1.90 0.74 -18.08
CA TRP A 143 -0.99 0.74 -16.93
C TRP A 143 -1.44 -0.24 -15.85
N LEU A 144 -2.73 -0.24 -15.51
CA LEU A 144 -3.28 -1.01 -14.39
C LEU A 144 -2.97 -2.50 -14.49
N THR A 145 -3.27 -3.14 -15.62
CA THR A 145 -3.09 -4.60 -15.77
C THR A 145 -1.76 -4.96 -16.42
N SER A 146 -1.22 -4.10 -17.29
CA SER A 146 0.01 -4.39 -18.05
C SER A 146 1.30 -4.11 -17.27
N GLN A 147 1.29 -3.19 -16.31
CA GLN A 147 2.47 -2.80 -15.53
C GLN A 147 2.27 -3.06 -14.04
N PHE A 148 1.23 -2.47 -13.47
CA PHE A 148 0.99 -2.49 -12.03
C PHE A 148 0.64 -3.90 -11.55
N LEU A 149 -0.46 -4.49 -12.04
CA LEU A 149 -0.86 -5.86 -11.71
C LEU A 149 0.24 -6.88 -12.04
N CYS A 150 0.91 -6.75 -13.19
CA CYS A 150 2.03 -7.61 -13.56
C CYS A 150 3.13 -7.65 -12.47
N SER A 151 3.42 -6.49 -11.87
CA SER A 151 4.40 -6.39 -10.78
C SER A 151 3.90 -7.05 -9.49
N LEU A 152 2.64 -6.83 -9.12
CA LEU A 152 2.03 -7.39 -7.90
C LEU A 152 1.79 -8.91 -8.02
N SER A 153 1.63 -9.43 -9.25
CA SER A 153 1.37 -10.85 -9.53
C SER A 153 2.65 -11.69 -9.61
N THR A 154 3.81 -11.06 -9.46
CA THR A 154 5.10 -11.73 -9.64
C THR A 154 5.34 -12.77 -8.54
N VAL A 155 5.83 -13.94 -8.93
CA VAL A 155 6.25 -15.03 -8.04
C VAL A 155 7.75 -15.29 -8.18
N ASN A 156 8.36 -15.82 -7.13
CA ASN A 156 9.71 -16.37 -7.15
C ASN A 156 9.68 -17.75 -7.83
N SER A 157 9.63 -17.73 -9.17
CA SER A 157 9.77 -18.90 -10.03
C SER A 157 10.28 -18.46 -11.39
N ASP A 158 11.19 -19.24 -11.99
CA ASP A 158 11.73 -18.98 -13.35
C ASP A 158 10.82 -19.47 -14.46
N GLU A 159 9.75 -20.19 -14.12
CA GLU A 159 8.76 -20.61 -15.09
C GLU A 159 7.88 -19.44 -15.54
N ILE A 160 7.61 -19.42 -16.85
CA ILE A 160 6.68 -18.45 -17.44
C ILE A 160 5.26 -18.90 -17.10
N SER A 161 4.57 -18.10 -16.28
CA SER A 161 3.13 -18.25 -16.09
C SER A 161 2.36 -17.29 -16.98
N PHE A 162 1.38 -17.83 -17.70
CA PHE A 162 0.42 -17.06 -18.49
C PHE A 162 -0.84 -16.69 -17.69
N LEU A 163 -0.97 -17.18 -16.46
CA LEU A 163 -2.10 -16.89 -15.58
C LEU A 163 -2.01 -15.45 -15.10
N LYS A 164 -3.11 -14.72 -15.29
CA LYS A 164 -3.29 -13.37 -14.74
C LYS A 164 -4.25 -13.49 -13.56
N PRO A 165 -3.80 -13.23 -12.32
CA PRO A 165 -4.70 -13.26 -11.19
C PRO A 165 -5.72 -12.13 -11.29
N ASN A 166 -6.88 -12.32 -10.65
CA ASN A 166 -7.87 -11.26 -10.54
C ASN A 166 -7.32 -10.11 -9.70
N LEU A 167 -7.50 -8.89 -10.18
CA LEU A 167 -7.25 -7.68 -9.40
C LEU A 167 -8.56 -7.22 -8.77
N GLN A 168 -8.53 -6.97 -7.47
CA GLN A 168 -9.67 -6.47 -6.71
C GLN A 168 -9.27 -5.18 -6.00
N CYS A 169 -9.97 -4.10 -6.32
CA CYS A 169 -9.68 -2.77 -5.81
C CYS A 169 -10.67 -2.41 -4.71
N ILE A 170 -10.21 -2.28 -3.46
CA ILE A 170 -11.05 -1.80 -2.36
C ILE A 170 -10.94 -0.27 -2.33
N TYR A 171 -12.05 0.39 -2.64
CA TYR A 171 -12.21 1.83 -2.53
C TYR A 171 -13.61 2.12 -1.97
N PRO A 172 -13.80 3.09 -1.05
CA PRO A 172 -15.10 3.37 -0.47
C PRO A 172 -16.13 3.81 -1.53
N SER A 173 -17.30 3.16 -1.50
CA SER A 173 -18.46 3.64 -2.24
C SER A 173 -19.03 4.89 -1.58
N VAL A 174 -19.90 5.63 -2.28
CA VAL A 174 -20.67 6.74 -1.69
C VAL A 174 -21.40 6.30 -0.43
N GLU A 175 -21.96 5.09 -0.42
CA GLU A 175 -22.67 4.55 0.75
C GLU A 175 -21.73 4.23 1.91
N ASN A 176 -20.51 3.73 1.65
CA ASN A 176 -19.50 3.55 2.70
C ASN A 176 -19.15 4.88 3.37
N VAL A 177 -19.01 5.95 2.58
CA VAL A 177 -18.67 7.29 3.11
C VAL A 177 -19.85 7.86 3.89
N ARG A 178 -21.05 7.86 3.29
CA ARG A 178 -22.28 8.39 3.90
C ARG A 178 -22.58 7.77 5.27
N LEU A 179 -22.38 6.46 5.40
CA LEU A 179 -22.62 5.71 6.63
C LEU A 179 -21.40 5.61 7.56
N SER A 180 -20.29 6.29 7.24
CA SER A 180 -19.09 6.26 8.07
C SER A 180 -19.27 7.04 9.38
N LEU A 181 -18.36 6.85 10.34
CA LEU A 181 -18.33 7.59 11.61
C LEU A 181 -18.25 9.10 11.42
N GLU A 182 -17.60 9.57 10.35
CA GLU A 182 -17.49 11.01 10.03
C GLU A 182 -18.60 11.47 9.07
N GLY A 183 -19.44 10.56 8.58
CA GLY A 183 -20.38 10.85 7.49
C GLY A 183 -19.67 11.29 6.22
N TYR A 184 -20.25 12.23 5.48
CA TYR A 184 -19.63 12.73 4.25
C TYR A 184 -18.27 13.40 4.47
N TYR A 185 -18.01 13.91 5.68
CA TYR A 185 -16.72 14.52 6.02
C TYR A 185 -15.52 13.55 5.89
N ALA A 186 -15.74 12.24 6.04
CA ALA A 186 -14.70 11.24 5.75
C ALA A 186 -14.16 11.36 4.31
N GLY A 187 -15.03 11.77 3.38
CA GLY A 187 -14.75 11.94 1.97
C GLY A 187 -13.68 12.98 1.64
N THR A 188 -13.43 13.93 2.53
CA THR A 188 -12.34 14.91 2.40
C THR A 188 -10.95 14.28 2.36
N SER A 189 -10.82 13.06 2.88
CA SER A 189 -9.58 12.27 2.90
C SER A 189 -9.54 11.19 1.80
N LEU A 190 -10.60 11.12 0.98
CA LEU A 190 -10.78 10.14 -0.09
C LEU A 190 -10.73 10.83 -1.46
N MET A 191 -9.51 11.03 -1.96
CA MET A 191 -9.27 11.89 -3.11
C MET A 191 -9.50 11.14 -4.44
N TYR A 192 -10.68 11.31 -5.04
CA TYR A 192 -10.96 10.90 -6.41
C TYR A 192 -11.84 11.96 -7.09
N GLN A 193 -11.34 12.51 -8.20
CA GLN A 193 -12.07 13.54 -8.96
C GLN A 193 -13.01 12.91 -9.97
N LYS A 194 -14.23 13.43 -10.10
CA LYS A 194 -15.23 12.97 -11.08
C LYS A 194 -14.70 13.03 -12.51
N SER A 195 -13.96 14.08 -12.86
CA SER A 195 -13.32 14.22 -14.18
C SER A 195 -12.27 13.13 -14.45
N THR A 196 -11.59 12.64 -13.42
CA THR A 196 -10.66 11.52 -13.53
C THR A 196 -11.43 10.21 -13.64
N ALA A 197 -12.47 10.02 -12.82
CA ALA A 197 -13.34 8.84 -12.87
C ALA A 197 -13.96 8.61 -14.25
N ASN A 198 -14.51 9.68 -14.87
CA ASN A 198 -15.13 9.60 -16.19
C ASN A 198 -14.15 9.15 -17.30
N ARG A 199 -12.85 9.38 -17.14
CA ARG A 199 -11.82 8.98 -18.12
C ARG A 199 -11.38 7.51 -17.98
N GLN A 200 -11.86 6.79 -16.96
CA GLN A 200 -11.46 5.42 -16.65
C GLN A 200 -12.61 4.62 -16.02
N SER A 201 -13.82 4.73 -16.57
CA SER A 201 -15.02 4.06 -16.05
C SER A 201 -14.90 2.53 -15.94
N TYR A 202 -14.01 1.91 -16.72
CA TYR A 202 -13.68 0.48 -16.60
C TYR A 202 -13.23 0.08 -15.18
N LEU A 203 -12.77 1.04 -14.36
CA LEU A 203 -12.31 0.75 -13.01
C LEU A 203 -13.46 0.32 -12.09
N ASN A 204 -14.71 0.67 -12.43
CA ASN A 204 -15.90 0.23 -11.68
C ASN A 204 -16.01 -1.31 -11.63
N ASP A 205 -15.59 -2.00 -12.68
CA ASP A 205 -15.59 -3.47 -12.74
C ASP A 205 -14.56 -4.12 -11.78
N TYR A 206 -13.66 -3.32 -11.22
CA TYR A 206 -12.63 -3.77 -10.28
C TYR A 206 -12.98 -3.40 -8.83
N PHE A 207 -14.03 -2.61 -8.58
CA PHE A 207 -14.28 -2.06 -7.25
C PHE A 207 -15.02 -3.01 -6.30
N PHE A 208 -14.54 -3.01 -5.06
CA PHE A 208 -15.07 -3.73 -3.92
C PHE A 208 -15.30 -2.75 -2.77
N GLN A 209 -16.35 -3.01 -2.00
CA GLN A 209 -16.78 -2.22 -0.84
C GLN A 209 -15.70 -2.22 0.26
N TRP A 210 -15.59 -1.11 0.98
CA TRP A 210 -14.88 -1.12 2.26
C TRP A 210 -15.69 -1.92 3.29
N LYS A 211 -15.11 -3.00 3.80
CA LYS A 211 -15.66 -3.78 4.91
C LYS A 211 -14.55 -4.21 5.85
N ALA A 212 -14.73 -3.95 7.14
CA ALA A 212 -13.73 -4.21 8.18
C ALA A 212 -14.38 -4.55 9.52
N LYS A 213 -15.37 -5.44 9.49
CA LYS A 213 -16.11 -5.91 10.68
C LYS A 213 -15.19 -6.64 11.65
N ARG A 214 -14.24 -7.46 11.16
CA ARG A 214 -13.33 -8.22 12.05
C ARG A 214 -12.48 -7.33 12.94
N SER A 215 -12.15 -6.13 12.48
CA SER A 215 -11.38 -5.14 13.23
C SER A 215 -12.24 -4.04 13.86
N ASN A 216 -13.58 -4.19 13.85
CA ASN A 216 -14.58 -3.22 14.29
C ASN A 216 -14.37 -1.82 13.68
N ARG A 217 -14.04 -1.79 12.38
CA ARG A 217 -13.72 -0.56 11.62
C ARG A 217 -14.55 -0.40 10.35
N ASN A 218 -15.68 -1.09 10.27
CA ASN A 218 -16.56 -1.03 9.10
C ASN A 218 -17.04 0.39 8.78
N GLU A 219 -17.25 1.21 9.82
CA GLU A 219 -17.65 2.62 9.71
C GLU A 219 -16.45 3.58 9.77
N ALA A 220 -15.23 3.09 10.03
CA ALA A 220 -14.02 3.91 10.06
C ALA A 220 -13.38 3.95 8.66
N SER A 221 -13.64 5.04 7.93
CA SER A 221 -13.19 5.19 6.54
C SER A 221 -11.69 4.94 6.37
N PRO A 222 -11.25 4.24 5.31
CA PRO A 222 -9.87 3.86 5.14
C PRO A 222 -9.01 5.01 4.62
N HIS A 223 -8.05 5.44 5.43
CA HIS A 223 -6.90 6.24 4.97
C HIS A 223 -5.60 5.41 4.92
N ILE A 224 -5.62 4.18 5.44
CA ILE A 224 -4.62 3.15 5.16
C ILE A 224 -4.54 2.85 3.65
N LYS A 225 -3.35 2.46 3.17
CA LYS A 225 -3.15 1.88 1.84
C LYS A 225 -2.43 0.56 2.00
N SER A 226 -3.02 -0.49 1.46
CA SER A 226 -2.49 -1.84 1.58
C SER A 226 -2.65 -2.64 0.30
N TYR A 227 -1.68 -3.52 0.07
CA TYR A 227 -1.66 -4.39 -1.10
C TYR A 227 -1.29 -5.79 -0.62
N CYS A 228 -1.98 -6.81 -1.10
CA CYS A 228 -1.66 -8.19 -0.72
C CYS A 228 -2.10 -9.17 -1.79
N ARG A 229 -1.77 -10.44 -1.56
CA ARG A 229 -2.19 -11.54 -2.40
C ARG A 229 -2.73 -12.69 -1.57
N TYR A 230 -3.99 -13.07 -1.80
CA TYR A 230 -4.69 -14.05 -0.97
C TYR A 230 -5.20 -15.26 -1.76
N SER A 231 -5.24 -16.41 -1.09
CA SER A 231 -5.59 -17.70 -1.68
C SER A 231 -7.06 -17.84 -2.08
N ASN A 232 -7.34 -18.66 -3.09
CA ASN A 232 -8.70 -18.89 -3.57
C ASN A 232 -9.63 -19.50 -2.50
N ASP A 233 -9.09 -20.21 -1.52
CA ASP A 233 -9.82 -20.76 -0.38
C ASP A 233 -10.01 -19.76 0.79
N LEU A 234 -9.54 -18.51 0.64
CA LEU A 234 -9.63 -17.41 1.61
C LEU A 234 -8.87 -17.64 2.94
N LYS A 235 -7.97 -18.63 3.00
CA LYS A 235 -7.27 -19.00 4.24
C LYS A 235 -5.87 -18.44 4.38
N SER A 236 -5.27 -17.96 3.28
CA SER A 236 -3.84 -17.63 3.26
C SER A 236 -3.50 -16.35 2.50
N ILE A 237 -2.40 -15.70 2.90
CA ILE A 237 -1.82 -14.54 2.21
C ILE A 237 -0.34 -14.80 1.95
N SER A 238 0.13 -14.57 0.73
CA SER A 238 1.52 -14.86 0.35
C SER A 238 2.48 -13.68 0.56
N TRP A 239 1.95 -12.46 0.67
CA TRP A 239 2.68 -11.25 1.07
C TRP A 239 1.69 -10.13 1.39
N PHE A 240 2.13 -9.16 2.19
CA PHE A 240 1.37 -7.96 2.51
C PHE A 240 2.27 -6.72 2.45
N CYS A 241 1.78 -5.62 1.88
CA CYS A 241 2.48 -4.35 1.79
C CYS A 241 1.64 -3.25 2.43
N LEU A 242 2.21 -2.53 3.40
CA LEU A 242 1.64 -1.33 4.01
C LEU A 242 2.41 -0.11 3.49
N THR A 243 1.75 0.90 2.94
CA THR A 243 2.43 2.02 2.27
C THR A 243 1.63 3.31 2.32
N SER A 244 2.27 4.43 1.98
CA SER A 244 1.59 5.69 1.66
C SER A 244 1.05 5.74 0.22
N ALA A 245 1.59 4.89 -0.67
CA ALA A 245 1.29 4.91 -2.10
C ALA A 245 -0.19 4.54 -2.39
N ASN A 246 -0.93 5.51 -2.92
CA ASN A 246 -2.27 5.31 -3.49
C ASN A 246 -2.22 4.67 -4.88
N LEU A 247 -3.37 4.29 -5.46
CA LEU A 247 -3.44 3.76 -6.83
C LEU A 247 -3.20 4.88 -7.86
N SER A 248 -1.94 5.18 -8.12
CA SER A 248 -1.54 6.20 -9.08
C SER A 248 -0.19 5.92 -9.72
N LYS A 249 -0.05 6.37 -10.97
CA LYS A 249 1.23 6.38 -11.70
C LYS A 249 2.27 7.28 -11.03
N SER A 250 1.83 8.33 -10.32
CA SER A 250 2.73 9.25 -9.62
C SER A 250 3.43 8.58 -8.42
N ALA A 251 2.69 7.76 -7.67
CA ALA A 251 3.16 7.03 -6.51
C ALA A 251 3.97 5.79 -6.90
N TRP A 252 3.42 4.94 -7.78
CA TRP A 252 4.01 3.64 -8.11
C TRP A 252 4.99 3.66 -9.28
N GLY A 253 4.89 4.67 -10.14
CA GLY A 253 5.71 4.82 -11.34
C GLY A 253 5.02 4.32 -12.62
N GLU A 254 5.45 4.86 -13.76
CA GLU A 254 5.03 4.44 -15.10
C GLU A 254 6.25 4.17 -15.97
N LEU A 255 6.30 3.00 -16.62
CA LEU A 255 7.28 2.70 -17.64
C LEU A 255 7.05 3.60 -18.86
N GLN A 256 8.09 4.30 -19.29
CA GLN A 256 8.10 5.17 -20.46
C GLN A 256 9.17 4.73 -21.46
N VAL A 257 9.11 5.29 -22.68
CA VAL A 257 10.13 5.08 -23.72
C VAL A 257 10.40 3.58 -23.93
N LYS A 258 9.34 2.85 -24.31
CA LYS A 258 9.34 1.38 -24.52
C LYS A 258 9.92 0.59 -23.32
N GLY A 259 9.68 1.07 -22.10
CA GLY A 259 10.11 0.42 -20.87
C GLY A 259 11.55 0.72 -20.44
N SER A 260 12.30 1.55 -21.17
CA SER A 260 13.69 1.89 -20.82
C SER A 260 13.84 2.76 -19.57
N GLN A 261 12.76 3.41 -19.11
CA GLN A 261 12.76 4.19 -17.88
C GLN A 261 11.48 4.01 -17.06
N LEU A 262 11.60 4.10 -15.74
CA LEU A 262 10.47 4.21 -14.81
C LEU A 262 10.36 5.66 -14.34
N PHE A 263 9.23 6.32 -14.62
CA PHE A 263 8.99 7.69 -14.18
C PHE A 263 8.09 7.72 -12.94
N ILE A 264 8.60 8.26 -11.84
CA ILE A 264 7.91 8.46 -10.56
C ILE A 264 7.81 9.97 -10.30
N ARG A 265 6.70 10.41 -9.70
CA ARG A 265 6.44 11.85 -9.43
C ARG A 265 6.32 12.18 -7.94
N SER A 266 6.11 11.19 -7.09
CA SER A 266 5.87 11.38 -5.66
C SER A 266 6.96 10.72 -4.80
N TYR A 267 7.12 11.24 -3.59
CA TYR A 267 7.78 10.51 -2.51
C TYR A 267 6.76 9.60 -1.85
N GLU A 268 7.04 8.31 -1.77
CA GLU A 268 6.21 7.33 -1.05
C GLU A 268 7.09 6.42 -0.22
N LEU A 269 6.55 5.84 0.85
CA LEU A 269 7.27 4.87 1.66
C LEU A 269 6.33 3.84 2.27
N GLY A 270 6.77 2.59 2.25
CA GLY A 270 6.07 1.46 2.82
C GLY A 270 6.99 0.32 3.21
N VAL A 271 6.39 -0.72 3.77
CA VAL A 271 7.07 -1.96 4.15
C VAL A 271 6.33 -3.17 3.58
N LEU A 272 7.12 -4.15 3.12
CA LEU A 272 6.63 -5.42 2.60
C LEU A 272 6.96 -6.54 3.59
N PHE A 273 5.93 -7.27 3.98
CA PHE A 273 5.97 -8.43 4.85
C PHE A 273 5.93 -9.70 3.99
N LEU A 274 6.93 -10.56 4.18
CA LEU A 274 6.96 -11.90 3.59
C LEU A 274 6.77 -12.96 4.70
N PRO A 275 5.86 -13.93 4.53
CA PRO A 275 5.51 -14.91 5.56
C PRO A 275 6.70 -15.62 6.21
N GLU A 276 7.66 -16.07 5.41
CA GLU A 276 8.82 -16.84 5.89
C GLU A 276 9.76 -15.99 6.77
N LEU A 277 9.74 -14.66 6.61
CA LEU A 277 10.51 -13.75 7.46
C LEU A 277 9.82 -13.47 8.80
N ILE A 278 8.49 -13.45 8.81
CA ILE A 278 7.70 -13.03 9.97
C ILE A 278 7.25 -14.24 10.82
N VAL A 279 6.69 -15.26 10.19
CA VAL A 279 6.00 -16.39 10.87
C VAL A 279 6.62 -17.76 10.56
N LYS A 280 7.72 -17.81 9.81
CA LYS A 280 8.44 -19.05 9.44
C LYS A 280 7.56 -20.08 8.72
N LYS A 281 6.56 -19.62 7.98
CA LYS A 281 5.67 -20.42 7.11
C LYS A 281 5.69 -19.86 5.68
N SER A 282 5.20 -20.64 4.72
CA SER A 282 5.10 -20.25 3.31
C SER A 282 4.03 -19.19 3.04
N ALA A 283 3.04 -19.07 3.92
CA ALA A 283 1.97 -18.08 3.86
C ALA A 283 1.56 -17.62 5.27
N PHE A 284 1.02 -16.41 5.36
CA PHE A 284 0.27 -15.99 6.53
C PHE A 284 -1.10 -16.65 6.51
N THR A 285 -1.65 -16.93 7.69
CA THR A 285 -3.01 -17.44 7.83
C THR A 285 -4.00 -16.27 7.92
N ILE A 286 -5.20 -16.48 7.39
CA ILE A 286 -6.37 -15.64 7.60
C ILE A 286 -7.28 -16.44 8.52
N SER A 287 -7.27 -16.14 9.82
CA SER A 287 -8.17 -16.73 10.79
C SER A 287 -8.71 -15.68 11.75
N ASN A 288 -9.79 -16.03 12.47
CA ASN A 288 -10.29 -15.22 13.57
C ASN A 288 -9.59 -15.55 14.89
N ASP A 289 -8.75 -16.59 14.90
CA ASP A 289 -8.03 -17.02 16.08
C ASP A 289 -6.71 -16.26 16.21
N ASP A 290 -6.32 -15.99 17.46
CA ASP A 290 -5.07 -15.30 17.81
C ASP A 290 -3.86 -16.26 17.67
N ASP A 291 -3.74 -16.89 16.50
CA ASP A 291 -2.56 -17.65 16.09
C ASP A 291 -1.45 -16.68 15.67
N LYS A 292 -0.22 -16.95 16.10
CA LYS A 292 0.99 -16.22 15.73
C LYS A 292 1.23 -16.18 14.21
N SER A 293 0.61 -17.08 13.44
CA SER A 293 0.69 -17.03 11.98
C SER A 293 -0.40 -16.20 11.29
N THR A 294 -1.39 -15.70 12.02
CA THR A 294 -2.45 -14.84 11.50
C THR A 294 -1.90 -13.44 11.17
N PHE A 295 -2.12 -12.97 9.93
CA PHE A 295 -1.80 -11.58 9.58
C PHE A 295 -3.02 -10.67 9.82
N PRO A 296 -2.86 -9.52 10.49
CA PRO A 296 -3.97 -8.63 10.80
C PRO A 296 -4.39 -7.81 9.58
N LEU A 297 -5.18 -8.41 8.68
CA LEU A 297 -5.74 -7.70 7.52
C LEU A 297 -6.62 -6.51 7.99
N PRO A 298 -6.52 -5.35 7.33
CA PRO A 298 -7.32 -4.18 7.70
C PRO A 298 -8.76 -4.25 7.19
N PHE A 299 -9.09 -5.22 6.32
CA PHE A 299 -10.40 -5.44 5.71
C PHE A 299 -10.81 -6.91 5.82
N ASP A 300 -12.09 -7.20 5.62
CA ASP A 300 -12.64 -8.54 5.69
C ASP A 300 -12.51 -9.31 4.37
N LEU A 301 -12.40 -10.63 4.46
CA LEU A 301 -12.57 -11.56 3.34
C LEU A 301 -13.77 -12.50 3.60
N PRO A 302 -14.52 -12.93 2.56
CA PRO A 302 -14.39 -12.53 1.15
C PRO A 302 -14.76 -11.06 0.89
N LEU A 303 -14.15 -10.47 -0.14
CA LEU A 303 -14.50 -9.10 -0.54
C LEU A 303 -15.92 -9.03 -1.09
N THR A 304 -16.60 -7.91 -0.89
CA THR A 304 -17.94 -7.65 -1.48
C THR A 304 -17.79 -6.73 -2.69
N PRO A 305 -18.11 -7.19 -3.91
CA PRO A 305 -18.12 -6.33 -5.09
C PRO A 305 -19.07 -5.15 -4.90
N TYR A 306 -18.86 -4.07 -5.66
CA TYR A 306 -19.90 -3.05 -5.81
C TYR A 306 -21.18 -3.66 -6.38
N GLY A 307 -22.32 -3.29 -5.81
CA GLY A 307 -23.64 -3.60 -6.34
C GLY A 307 -24.01 -2.70 -7.54
N PRO A 308 -25.15 -2.96 -8.20
CA PRO A 308 -25.54 -2.27 -9.44
C PRO A 308 -25.70 -0.74 -9.30
N ASN A 309 -26.03 -0.27 -8.10
CA ASN A 309 -26.27 1.14 -7.80
C ASN A 309 -25.11 1.78 -7.03
N ASP A 310 -24.07 1.02 -6.70
CA ASP A 310 -22.91 1.56 -6.01
C ASP A 310 -22.07 2.39 -6.97
N THR A 311 -21.64 3.55 -6.48
CA THR A 311 -20.70 4.41 -7.19
C THR A 311 -19.51 4.71 -6.29
N PRO A 312 -18.30 4.85 -6.86
CA PRO A 312 -17.14 5.24 -6.07
C PRO A 312 -17.37 6.65 -5.53
N TRP A 313 -16.90 6.91 -4.31
CA TRP A 313 -16.86 8.27 -3.80
C TRP A 313 -16.07 9.18 -4.74
N THR A 314 -16.62 10.36 -5.05
CA THR A 314 -15.90 11.45 -5.74
C THR A 314 -16.14 12.74 -4.98
N MET A 315 -15.06 13.37 -4.52
CA MET A 315 -15.14 14.47 -3.55
C MET A 315 -15.67 15.79 -4.13
N ASP A 316 -15.66 15.94 -5.46
CA ASP A 316 -15.85 17.19 -6.19
C ASP A 316 -17.24 17.30 -6.85
N ILE A 317 -18.23 16.57 -6.33
CA ILE A 317 -19.64 16.66 -6.74
C ILE A 317 -20.56 16.65 -5.53
N ASN A 318 -21.79 17.12 -5.69
CA ASN A 318 -22.79 17.14 -4.62
C ASN A 318 -23.47 15.77 -4.42
N TYR A 319 -23.77 15.45 -3.15
CA TYR A 319 -24.62 14.35 -2.72
C TYR A 319 -25.72 14.91 -1.80
N LEU A 320 -26.83 15.33 -2.41
CA LEU A 320 -27.95 16.02 -1.73
C LEU A 320 -29.19 15.14 -1.54
N ASP A 321 -29.18 13.94 -2.09
CA ASP A 321 -30.33 13.04 -2.11
C ASP A 321 -30.56 12.34 -0.76
N ARG A 322 -29.51 12.18 0.04
CA ARG A 322 -29.53 11.42 1.29
C ARG A 322 -28.62 12.08 2.33
N GLU A 323 -29.09 12.13 3.57
CA GLU A 323 -28.29 12.57 4.70
C GLU A 323 -27.25 11.50 5.11
N ASP A 324 -26.14 11.94 5.69
CA ASP A 324 -25.13 11.11 6.31
C ASP A 324 -25.48 10.70 7.74
N SER A 325 -24.56 10.01 8.42
CA SER A 325 -24.67 9.58 9.82
C SER A 325 -24.85 10.73 10.83
N HIS A 326 -24.76 11.99 10.40
CA HIS A 326 -24.92 13.18 11.23
C HIS A 326 -26.07 14.08 10.75
N GLY A 327 -26.93 13.60 9.85
CA GLY A 327 -28.05 14.38 9.31
C GLY A 327 -27.61 15.46 8.31
N ARG A 328 -26.44 15.33 7.68
CA ARG A 328 -25.89 16.32 6.73
C ARG A 328 -25.86 15.78 5.31
N VAL A 329 -25.99 16.67 4.34
CA VAL A 329 -25.72 16.39 2.92
C VAL A 329 -24.30 16.85 2.56
N TRP A 330 -23.78 16.41 1.42
CA TRP A 330 -22.50 16.90 0.88
C TRP A 330 -22.78 17.89 -0.24
N ASP A 331 -22.67 19.18 0.06
CA ASP A 331 -22.64 20.25 -0.93
C ASP A 331 -21.21 20.79 -1.00
N ILE A 332 -20.64 20.87 -2.20
CA ILE A 332 -19.27 21.39 -2.39
C ILE A 332 -19.20 22.92 -2.31
N TYR A 333 -20.35 23.59 -2.22
CA TYR A 333 -20.47 25.04 -2.13
C TYR A 333 -20.76 25.56 -0.71
N ASP A 334 -21.12 24.68 0.22
CA ASP A 334 -21.27 24.96 1.65
C ASP A 334 -19.97 24.64 2.41
#